data_AF-A0A963JU70-F1
#
_entry.id   AF-A0A963JU70-F1
#
_cell.length_a   1.000
_cell.length_b   1.000
_cell.length_c   1.000
_cell.angle_alpha   90.00
_cell.angle_beta   90.00
_cell.angle_gamma   90.00
#
_symmetry.space_group_name_H-M   'P 1'
#
loop_
_entity.id
_entity.type
_entity.pdbx_description
1 polymer ?
#
loop_
_entity_poly.entity_id
_entity_poly.type
_entity_poly.pdbx_seq_one_letter_code
_entity_poly.pdbx_strand_id
1 'polypeptide(L)'
;LQVLRPVPNLGGTAAIATEARRLHDLAARGLRVPVLLARQEDGLLLRHLGRPGEPAPSLDGEMHSAVPQGPAAVQALWHQGLEALQQVHSTGTSLSQAFARNLVRCPDGVVGFIDFEDDPTSALPLAHCQARDALCFVHSTALYLRESGALETARLLWAAWLAQQP
;
A
#
# COMPACT_ATOMS: atom_id res chain seq x y z
N LEU A 1 -17.83 -8.53 -9.92
CA LEU A 1 -16.61 -8.12 -10.66
C LEU A 1 -15.47 -9.06 -10.27
N GLN A 2 -14.66 -9.57 -11.21
CA GLN A 2 -13.55 -10.48 -10.89
C GLN A 2 -12.53 -9.85 -9.93
N VAL A 3 -12.33 -8.53 -10.03
CA VAL A 3 -11.51 -7.74 -9.11
C VAL A 3 -11.95 -7.86 -7.64
N LEU A 4 -13.21 -8.20 -7.36
CA LEU A 4 -13.73 -8.36 -5.98
C LEU A 4 -13.66 -9.80 -5.47
N ARG A 5 -13.10 -10.74 -6.26
CA ARG A 5 -12.94 -12.13 -5.82
C ARG A 5 -12.08 -12.16 -4.54
N PRO A 6 -12.48 -12.87 -3.48
CA PRO A 6 -11.64 -13.02 -2.30
C PRO A 6 -10.29 -13.64 -2.68
N VAL A 7 -9.20 -13.06 -2.16
CA VAL A 7 -7.87 -13.67 -2.21
C VAL A 7 -7.75 -14.55 -0.97
N PRO A 8 -7.42 -15.84 -1.10
CA PRO A 8 -7.26 -16.70 0.07
C PRO A 8 -6.12 -16.21 0.96
N ASN A 9 -6.42 -15.90 2.22
CA ASN A 9 -5.42 -15.87 3.29
C ASN A 9 -5.52 -17.20 4.03
N LEU A 10 -4.50 -18.05 3.85
CA LEU A 10 -4.48 -19.40 4.42
C LEU A 10 -4.14 -19.39 5.92
N GLY A 11 -3.64 -18.26 6.45
CA GLY A 11 -3.18 -18.13 7.82
C GLY A 11 -1.98 -19.02 8.15
N GLY A 12 -1.57 -18.96 9.42
CA GLY A 12 -0.54 -19.83 9.99
C GLY A 12 0.78 -19.83 9.21
N THR A 13 1.42 -21.00 9.16
CA THR A 13 2.73 -21.18 8.51
C THR A 13 2.72 -20.86 7.01
N ALA A 14 1.56 -21.02 6.35
CA ALA A 14 1.39 -20.70 4.94
C ALA A 14 1.39 -19.18 4.67
N ALA A 15 0.75 -18.39 5.54
CA ALA A 15 0.81 -16.92 5.49
C ALA A 15 2.23 -16.42 5.74
N ILE A 16 2.93 -16.96 6.75
CA ILE A 16 4.33 -16.64 7.06
C ILE A 16 5.26 -16.93 5.88
N ALA A 17 5.10 -18.09 5.24
CA ALA A 17 5.88 -18.45 4.06
C ALA A 17 5.55 -17.52 2.87
N THR A 18 4.30 -17.11 2.73
CA THR A 18 3.86 -16.17 1.69
C THR A 18 4.47 -14.79 1.91
N GLU A 19 4.36 -14.24 3.11
CA GLU A 19 4.92 -12.94 3.47
C GLU A 19 6.44 -12.90 3.27
N ALA A 20 7.18 -13.93 3.72
CA ALA A 20 8.62 -13.98 3.50
C ALA A 20 9.01 -13.95 2.01
N ARG A 21 8.27 -14.68 1.14
CA ARG A 21 8.50 -14.65 -0.31
C ARG A 21 8.16 -13.29 -0.91
N ARG A 22 7.03 -12.70 -0.50
CA ARG A 22 6.55 -11.40 -1.00
C ARG A 22 7.50 -10.27 -0.61
N LEU A 23 7.96 -10.23 0.65
CA LEU A 23 8.98 -9.29 1.11
C LEU A 23 10.26 -9.38 0.28
N HIS A 24 10.73 -10.60 -0.02
CA HIS A 24 11.91 -10.80 -0.84
C HIS A 24 11.71 -10.31 -2.29
N ASP A 25 10.60 -10.67 -2.94
CA ASP A 25 10.29 -10.25 -4.32
C ASP A 25 10.15 -8.73 -4.43
N LEU A 26 9.40 -8.09 -3.52
CA LEU A 26 9.21 -6.64 -3.51
C LEU A 26 10.53 -5.90 -3.27
N ALA A 27 11.36 -6.37 -2.34
CA ALA A 27 12.69 -5.80 -2.09
C ALA A 27 13.60 -5.94 -3.31
N ALA A 28 13.59 -7.09 -4.00
CA ALA A 28 14.38 -7.32 -5.21
C ALA A 28 13.97 -6.41 -6.37
N ARG A 29 12.72 -5.94 -6.39
CA ARG A 29 12.19 -4.93 -7.32
C ARG A 29 12.51 -3.48 -6.91
N GLY A 30 13.24 -3.29 -5.81
CA GLY A 30 13.61 -1.97 -5.29
C GLY A 30 12.49 -1.26 -4.52
N LEU A 31 11.41 -1.95 -4.16
CA LEU A 31 10.32 -1.39 -3.36
C LEU A 31 10.71 -1.38 -1.88
N ARG A 32 10.30 -0.34 -1.16
CA ARG A 32 10.60 -0.18 0.26
C ARG A 32 9.68 -1.08 1.09
N VAL A 33 10.24 -2.14 1.66
CA VAL A 33 9.55 -3.07 2.56
C VAL A 33 10.41 -3.35 3.80
N PRO A 34 9.83 -3.86 4.91
CA PRO A 34 10.60 -4.31 6.05
C PRO A 34 11.66 -5.33 5.64
N VAL A 35 12.87 -5.20 6.19
CA VAL A 35 13.92 -6.20 5.92
C VAL A 35 13.68 -7.41 6.80
N LEU A 36 13.59 -8.58 6.17
CA LEU A 36 13.53 -9.86 6.86
C LEU A 36 14.89 -10.15 7.52
N LEU A 37 14.92 -10.14 8.85
CA LEU A 37 16.12 -10.39 9.66
C LEU A 37 16.26 -11.86 10.05
N ALA A 38 15.14 -12.50 10.36
CA ALA A 38 15.08 -13.93 10.65
C ALA A 38 13.71 -14.51 10.25
N ARG A 39 13.69 -15.80 9.94
CA ARG A 39 12.49 -16.57 9.61
C ARG A 39 12.49 -17.88 10.37
N GLN A 40 11.36 -18.20 10.98
CA GLN A 40 11.02 -19.52 11.49
C GLN A 40 9.72 -20.00 10.82
N GLU A 41 9.27 -21.21 11.14
CA GLU A 41 8.03 -21.76 10.57
C GLU A 41 6.79 -20.99 11.02
N ASP A 42 6.82 -20.48 12.26
CA ASP A 42 5.71 -19.85 12.98
C ASP A 42 5.95 -18.34 13.25
N GLY A 43 6.99 -17.74 12.67
CA GLY A 43 7.22 -16.30 12.82
C GLY A 43 8.27 -15.70 11.90
N LEU A 44 8.17 -14.38 11.73
CA LEU A 44 9.15 -13.54 11.02
C LEU A 44 9.67 -12.46 11.97
N LEU A 45 10.98 -12.20 11.92
CA LEU A 45 11.57 -11.02 12.52
C LEU A 45 11.87 -10.01 11.43
N LEU A 46 11.22 -8.85 11.50
CA LEU A 46 11.32 -7.79 10.51
C LEU A 46 11.96 -6.54 11.10
N ARG A 47 12.80 -5.86 10.31
CA ARG A 47 13.28 -4.52 10.66
C ARG A 47 12.17 -3.51 10.43
N HIS A 48 11.84 -2.74 11.47
CA HIS A 48 10.89 -1.64 11.39
C HIS A 48 11.29 -0.62 10.31
N LEU A 49 10.31 -0.07 9.58
CA LEU A 49 10.55 0.92 8.51
C LEU A 49 10.93 2.31 9.03
N GLY A 50 10.51 2.64 10.24
CA GLY A 50 10.93 3.84 10.97
C GLY A 50 12.29 3.70 11.63
N ARG A 51 12.88 4.84 12.00
CA ARG A 51 14.09 4.89 12.82
C ARG A 51 13.73 4.72 14.30
N PRO A 52 14.63 4.17 15.13
CA PRO A 52 14.42 4.11 16.57
C PRO A 52 14.11 5.50 17.15
N GLY A 53 12.99 5.63 17.85
CA GLY A 53 12.57 6.89 18.47
C GLY A 53 11.90 7.91 17.52
N GLU A 54 11.78 7.60 16.23
CA GLU A 54 11.07 8.46 15.26
C GLU A 54 9.73 7.82 14.85
N PRO A 55 8.65 8.61 14.69
CA PRO A 55 7.41 8.11 14.13
C PRO A 55 7.61 7.61 12.70
N ALA A 56 6.98 6.48 12.35
CA ALA A 56 6.78 6.05 10.96
C ALA A 56 5.29 5.83 10.72
N PRO A 57 4.52 6.92 10.61
CA PRO A 57 3.09 6.84 10.52
C PRO A 57 2.67 6.31 9.16
N SER A 58 1.55 5.59 9.15
CA SER A 58 0.87 5.22 7.92
C SER A 58 0.24 6.45 7.25
N LEU A 59 0.02 6.37 5.95
CA LEU A 59 -0.71 7.40 5.21
C LEU A 59 -2.13 7.60 5.76
N ASP A 60 -2.73 6.55 6.32
CA ASP A 60 -4.02 6.63 7.04
C ASP A 60 -3.95 7.60 8.23
N GLY A 61 -3.01 7.38 9.15
CA GLY A 61 -2.84 8.25 10.32
C GLY A 61 -2.42 9.67 9.97
N GLU A 62 -1.64 9.82 8.91
CA GLU A 62 -1.20 11.11 8.38
C GLU A 62 -2.35 11.88 7.72
N MET A 63 -3.14 11.24 6.86
CA MET A 63 -4.30 11.86 6.24
C MET A 63 -5.34 12.25 7.29
N HIS A 64 -5.60 11.38 8.27
CA HIS A 64 -6.47 11.70 9.40
C HIS A 64 -6.01 12.96 10.13
N SER A 65 -4.71 13.04 10.46
CA SER A 65 -4.12 14.20 11.14
C SER A 65 -4.08 15.47 10.28
N ALA A 66 -4.11 15.32 8.95
CA ALA A 66 -4.13 16.40 7.99
C ALA A 66 -5.54 16.96 7.72
N VAL A 67 -6.62 16.25 8.07
CA VAL A 67 -8.00 16.72 7.82
C VAL A 67 -8.23 18.15 8.36
N PRO A 68 -7.87 18.50 9.62
CA PRO A 68 -8.06 19.86 10.13
C PRO A 68 -7.24 20.94 9.42
N GLN A 69 -6.20 20.54 8.68
CA GLN A 69 -5.32 21.44 7.93
C GLN A 69 -5.90 21.78 6.54
N GLY A 70 -6.98 21.12 6.14
CA GLY A 70 -7.75 21.41 4.93
C GLY A 70 -7.39 20.52 3.73
N PRO A 71 -8.07 20.77 2.58
CA PRO A 71 -8.07 19.86 1.44
C PRO A 71 -6.69 19.68 0.82
N ALA A 72 -5.88 20.73 0.75
CA ALA A 72 -4.56 20.69 0.13
C ALA A 72 -3.59 19.73 0.86
N ALA A 73 -3.63 19.71 2.20
CA ALA A 73 -2.76 18.86 3.01
C ALA A 73 -3.10 17.37 2.83
N VAL A 74 -4.39 17.02 2.87
CA VAL A 74 -4.85 15.64 2.62
C VAL A 74 -4.58 15.22 1.18
N GLN A 75 -4.84 16.10 0.21
CA GLN A 75 -4.60 15.81 -1.21
C GLN A 75 -3.12 15.52 -1.50
N ALA A 76 -2.18 16.25 -0.89
CA ALA A 76 -0.76 16.01 -1.09
C ALA A 76 -0.34 14.59 -0.64
N LEU A 77 -0.81 14.17 0.53
CA LEU A 77 -0.57 12.81 1.05
C LEU A 77 -1.23 11.73 0.21
N TRP A 78 -2.45 12.01 -0.27
CA TRP A 78 -3.18 11.09 -1.12
C TRP A 78 -2.51 10.91 -2.49
N HIS A 79 -2.02 12.01 -3.08
CA HIS A 79 -1.26 11.97 -4.32
C HIS A 79 0.04 11.18 -4.16
N GLN A 80 0.77 11.38 -3.05
CA GLN A 80 1.96 10.59 -2.72
C GLN A 80 1.67 9.08 -2.68
N GLY A 81 0.51 8.68 -2.15
CA GLY A 81 0.07 7.28 -2.17
C GLY A 81 -0.22 6.75 -3.56
N LEU A 82 -0.84 7.54 -4.46
CA LEU A 82 -1.03 7.15 -5.86
C LEU A 82 0.29 7.00 -6.62
N GLU A 83 1.25 7.90 -6.40
CA GLU A 83 2.59 7.81 -7.00
C GLU A 83 3.32 6.56 -6.52
N ALA A 84 3.20 6.22 -5.23
CA ALA A 84 3.74 4.99 -4.67
C ALA A 84 3.12 3.73 -5.31
N LEU A 85 1.80 3.71 -5.56
CA LEU A 85 1.16 2.62 -6.29
C LEU A 85 1.61 2.54 -7.74
N GLN A 86 1.76 3.68 -8.43
CA GLN A 86 2.31 3.71 -9.78
C GLN A 86 3.69 3.08 -9.82
N GLN A 87 4.56 3.42 -8.86
CA GLN A 87 5.88 2.84 -8.75
C GLN A 87 5.80 1.31 -8.58
N VAL A 88 4.95 0.80 -7.69
CA VAL A 88 4.75 -0.65 -7.52
C VAL A 88 4.32 -1.30 -8.84
N HIS A 89 3.27 -0.76 -9.48
CA HIS A 89 2.68 -1.35 -10.69
C HIS A 89 3.66 -1.33 -11.87
N SER A 90 4.49 -0.29 -11.98
CA SER A 90 5.54 -0.18 -13.00
C SER A 90 6.61 -1.27 -12.91
N THR A 91 6.80 -1.89 -11.74
CA THR A 91 7.73 -3.03 -11.56
C THR A 91 7.12 -4.37 -11.95
N GLY A 92 5.88 -4.40 -12.47
CA GLY A 92 5.20 -5.62 -12.88
C GLY A 92 4.70 -6.47 -11.70
N THR A 93 4.32 -5.84 -10.59
CA THR A 93 3.76 -6.50 -9.40
C THR A 93 2.56 -5.73 -8.84
N SER A 94 1.99 -6.22 -7.74
CA SER A 94 0.89 -5.64 -6.96
C SER A 94 1.13 -5.88 -5.47
N LEU A 95 0.44 -5.14 -4.59
CA LEU A 95 0.55 -5.28 -3.13
C LEU A 95 -0.47 -6.26 -2.54
N SER A 96 -1.70 -6.33 -3.08
CA SER A 96 -2.91 -6.96 -2.50
C SER A 96 -3.48 -6.24 -1.27
N GLN A 97 -2.59 -5.73 -0.41
CA GLN A 97 -2.90 -5.03 0.83
C GLN A 97 -2.63 -3.52 0.73
N ALA A 98 -2.93 -2.92 -0.42
CA ALA A 98 -2.72 -1.48 -0.71
C ALA A 98 -3.67 -0.52 0.06
N PHE A 99 -3.99 -0.81 1.31
CA PHE A 99 -4.75 0.08 2.17
C PHE A 99 -3.82 1.18 2.72
N ALA A 100 -4.33 2.40 2.92
CA ALA A 100 -3.53 3.51 3.43
C ALA A 100 -2.84 3.22 4.78
N ARG A 101 -3.44 2.35 5.62
CA ARG A 101 -2.84 1.90 6.89
C ARG A 101 -1.55 1.08 6.71
N ASN A 102 -1.37 0.48 5.53
CA ASN A 102 -0.24 -0.39 5.18
C ASN A 102 0.80 0.33 4.28
N LEU A 103 0.57 1.61 3.95
CA LEU A 103 1.53 2.49 3.29
C LEU A 103 2.13 3.41 4.34
N VAL A 104 3.41 3.22 4.64
CA VAL A 104 4.13 3.91 5.72
C VAL A 104 5.03 4.98 5.13
N ARG A 105 4.92 6.23 5.58
CA ARG A 105 5.84 7.27 5.14
C ARG A 105 7.14 7.16 5.94
N CYS A 106 8.20 6.72 5.30
CA CYS A 106 9.51 6.59 5.92
C CYS A 106 10.13 7.97 6.21
N PRO A 107 11.13 8.07 7.12
CA PRO A 107 11.78 9.34 7.46
C PRO A 107 12.45 10.07 6.28
N ASP A 108 12.80 9.35 5.21
CA ASP A 108 13.34 9.90 3.97
C ASP A 108 12.25 10.36 2.98
N GLY A 109 10.97 10.31 3.38
CA GLY A 109 9.82 10.68 2.56
C GLY A 109 9.37 9.59 1.59
N VAL A 110 10.10 8.48 1.48
CA VAL A 110 9.70 7.35 0.62
C VAL A 110 8.54 6.59 1.28
N VAL A 111 7.56 6.18 0.49
CA VAL A 111 6.48 5.30 0.98
C VAL A 111 7.01 3.86 1.01
N GLY A 112 6.99 3.26 2.20
CA GLY A 112 7.19 1.84 2.41
C GLY A 112 5.87 1.08 2.53
N PHE A 113 5.93 -0.21 2.32
CA PHE A 113 4.77 -1.09 2.27
C PHE A 113 4.93 -2.22 3.30
N ILE A 114 3.84 -2.57 3.99
CA ILE A 114 3.80 -3.64 5.00
C ILE A 114 2.60 -4.56 4.77
N ASP A 115 2.51 -5.65 5.54
CA ASP A 115 1.37 -6.57 5.59
C ASP A 115 1.19 -7.37 4.27
N PHE A 116 1.99 -8.44 4.08
CA PHE A 116 2.02 -9.22 2.82
C PHE A 116 1.62 -10.69 2.99
N GLU A 117 0.61 -10.95 3.80
CA GLU A 117 0.19 -12.33 4.14
C GLU A 117 -0.48 -13.10 2.99
N ASP A 118 -0.88 -12.41 1.92
CA ASP A 118 -1.59 -12.98 0.78
C ASP A 118 -0.84 -12.89 -0.56
N ASP A 119 -1.24 -13.76 -1.50
CA ASP A 119 -0.70 -13.79 -2.86
C ASP A 119 -1.86 -13.72 -3.87
N PRO A 120 -2.21 -12.51 -4.35
CA PRO A 120 -3.35 -12.34 -5.24
C PRO A 120 -3.12 -12.95 -6.62
N THR A 121 -1.86 -13.11 -7.04
CA THR A 121 -1.50 -13.64 -8.35
C THR A 121 -1.77 -15.13 -8.49
N SER A 122 -1.91 -15.83 -7.35
CA SER A 122 -2.35 -17.23 -7.31
C SER A 122 -3.81 -17.42 -7.75
N ALA A 123 -4.63 -16.37 -7.71
CA ALA A 123 -6.08 -16.44 -7.93
C ALA A 123 -6.58 -15.53 -9.05
N LEU A 124 -5.79 -14.53 -9.45
CA LEU A 124 -6.19 -13.47 -10.38
C LEU A 124 -5.04 -13.09 -11.33
N PRO A 125 -5.33 -12.69 -12.58
CA PRO A 125 -4.34 -12.07 -13.46
C PRO A 125 -3.80 -10.76 -12.87
N LEU A 126 -2.54 -10.41 -13.16
CA LEU A 126 -1.86 -9.23 -12.60
C LEU A 126 -2.67 -7.93 -12.74
N ALA A 127 -3.27 -7.67 -13.90
CA ALA A 127 -4.09 -6.46 -14.11
C ALA A 127 -5.26 -6.36 -13.11
N HIS A 128 -5.86 -7.49 -12.73
CA HIS A 128 -6.89 -7.51 -11.69
C HIS A 128 -6.30 -7.27 -10.31
N CYS A 129 -5.09 -7.76 -10.02
CA CYS A 129 -4.40 -7.49 -8.76
C CYS A 129 -4.04 -6.00 -8.63
N GLN A 130 -3.57 -5.36 -9.70
CA GLN A 130 -3.26 -3.93 -9.72
C GLN A 130 -4.53 -3.07 -9.59
N ALA A 131 -5.62 -3.46 -10.26
CA ALA A 131 -6.92 -2.81 -10.08
C ALA A 131 -7.43 -2.95 -8.64
N ARG A 132 -7.18 -4.10 -7.97
CA ARG A 132 -7.50 -4.27 -6.55
C ARG A 132 -6.71 -3.33 -5.67
N ASP A 133 -5.41 -3.17 -5.90
CA ASP A 133 -4.60 -2.23 -5.12
C ASP A 133 -5.19 -0.82 -5.17
N ALA A 134 -5.51 -0.36 -6.38
CA ALA A 134 -6.07 0.96 -6.60
C ALA A 134 -7.42 1.11 -5.88
N LEU A 135 -8.30 0.09 -5.95
CA LEU A 135 -9.57 0.07 -5.24
C LEU A 135 -9.41 0.07 -3.71
N CYS A 136 -8.49 -0.73 -3.16
CA CYS A 136 -8.20 -0.77 -1.73
C CYS A 136 -7.72 0.59 -1.24
N PHE A 137 -6.81 1.23 -1.98
CA PHE A 137 -6.28 2.53 -1.62
C PHE A 137 -7.38 3.59 -1.61
N VAL A 138 -8.09 3.80 -2.74
CA VAL A 138 -9.14 4.83 -2.81
C VAL A 138 -10.25 4.59 -1.80
N HIS A 139 -10.63 3.33 -1.55
CA HIS A 139 -11.62 2.98 -0.54
C HIS A 139 -11.17 3.39 0.86
N SER A 140 -9.93 3.02 1.25
CA SER A 140 -9.39 3.34 2.58
C SER A 140 -9.15 4.83 2.82
N THR A 141 -9.02 5.63 1.76
CA THR A 141 -8.76 7.07 1.87
C THR A 141 -9.99 7.96 1.65
N ALA A 142 -11.09 7.39 1.17
CA ALA A 142 -12.26 8.16 0.72
C ALA A 142 -12.85 9.06 1.83
N LEU A 143 -12.80 8.60 3.09
CA LEU A 143 -13.30 9.36 4.23
C LEU A 143 -12.53 10.67 4.43
N TYR A 144 -11.20 10.61 4.41
CA TYR A 144 -10.33 11.78 4.60
C TYR A 144 -10.50 12.80 3.47
N LEU A 145 -10.61 12.33 2.23
CA LEU A 145 -10.87 13.20 1.08
C LEU A 145 -12.22 13.91 1.19
N ARG A 146 -13.25 13.21 1.66
CA ARG A 146 -14.57 13.80 1.86
C ARG A 146 -14.58 14.82 3.00
N GLU A 147 -14.02 14.46 4.15
CA GLU A 147 -14.04 15.30 5.36
C GLU A 147 -13.19 16.57 5.21
N SER A 148 -12.07 16.49 4.47
CA SER A 148 -11.24 17.65 4.17
C SER A 148 -11.77 18.53 3.02
N GLY A 149 -12.75 18.05 2.25
CA GLY A 149 -13.24 18.72 1.03
C GLY A 149 -12.36 18.52 -0.21
N ALA A 150 -11.39 17.60 -0.18
CA ALA A 150 -10.45 17.32 -1.28
C ALA A 150 -11.01 16.38 -2.38
N LEU A 151 -12.26 15.91 -2.26
CA LEU A 151 -12.79 14.86 -3.14
C LEU A 151 -12.77 15.24 -4.64
N GLU A 152 -13.19 16.46 -4.99
CA GLU A 152 -13.24 16.88 -6.40
C GLU A 152 -11.86 17.06 -7.02
N THR A 153 -10.91 17.61 -6.26
CA THR A 153 -9.53 17.76 -6.75
C THR A 153 -8.82 16.41 -6.83
N ALA A 154 -9.04 15.51 -5.86
CA ALA A 154 -8.55 14.14 -5.92
C ALA A 154 -9.15 13.36 -7.10
N ARG A 155 -10.40 13.61 -7.50
CA ARG A 155 -11.01 12.99 -8.69
C ARG A 155 -10.27 13.35 -9.99
N LEU A 156 -9.76 14.56 -10.11
CA LEU A 156 -8.95 14.98 -11.27
C LEU A 156 -7.61 14.24 -11.31
N LEU A 157 -6.93 14.15 -10.17
CA LEU A 157 -5.69 13.41 -10.01
C LEU A 157 -5.88 11.90 -10.28
N TRP A 158 -6.98 11.32 -9.78
CA TRP A 158 -7.37 9.95 -10.06
C TRP A 158 -7.56 9.70 -11.56
N ALA A 159 -8.28 10.58 -12.25
CA ALA A 159 -8.52 10.44 -13.68
C ALA A 159 -7.21 10.53 -14.48
N ALA A 160 -6.30 11.43 -14.10
CA ALA A 160 -4.98 11.55 -14.70
C ALA A 160 -4.11 10.32 -14.45
N TRP A 161 -4.16 9.74 -13.25
CA TRP A 161 -3.46 8.50 -12.91
C TRP A 161 -4.03 7.30 -13.68
N LEU A 162 -5.36 7.18 -13.79
CA LEU A 162 -6.02 6.14 -14.56
C LEU A 162 -5.64 6.15 -16.04
N ALA A 163 -5.49 7.33 -16.63
CA ALA A 163 -5.09 7.47 -18.03
C ALA A 163 -3.65 6.97 -18.32
N GLN A 164 -2.84 6.72 -17.28
CA GLN A 164 -1.49 6.19 -17.37
C GLN A 164 -1.42 4.68 -17.11
N GLN A 165 -2.54 4.05 -16.72
CA GLN A 165 -2.58 2.61 -16.47
C GLN A 165 -2.59 1.83 -17.79
N PRO A 166 -1.94 0.66 -17.84
CA PRO A 166 -1.91 -0.20 -19.03
C PRO A 166 -3.28 -0.79 -19.41
#